data_AF-A0A847HAQ1-F1
#
_entry.id   AF-A0A847HAQ1-F1
#
_cell.length_a   1.000
_cell.length_b   1.000
_cell.length_c   1.000
_cell.angle_alpha   90.00
_cell.angle_beta   90.00
_cell.angle_gamma   90.00
#
_symmetry.space_group_name_H-M   'P 1'
#
loop_
_entity.id
_entity.type
_entity.pdbx_description
1 polymer ?
#
loop_
_entity_poly.entity_id
_entity_poly.type
_entity_poly.pdbx_seq_one_letter_code
_entity_poly.pdbx_strand_id
1 'polypeptide(L)'
;MARLSVQEAVDQIEAGMSALSALMSDPSLVSFDEVAGEFERLEQALVSRGRVDAAFAWLAESADAGRLVGSTNVIDYLTAQLDISRREAWSRLRTGTSLFSPPPPPPPPEPSETEEERRAREQAESERAEKARKEREEAQRKSKKASAEILRIIDQELADLSDAADPDRSQLYNRALSEARHRRPEDLRTWLRRQVTLANQKGAPDLLAAYR
;
A
#
# COMPACT_ATOMS: atom_id res chain seq x y z
N MET A 1 -19.33 16.96 -14.66
CA MET A 1 -18.45 15.81 -14.92
C MET A 1 -19.34 14.62 -15.24
N ALA A 2 -19.15 13.97 -16.39
CA ALA A 2 -19.92 12.77 -16.72
C ALA A 2 -19.61 11.69 -15.67
N ARG A 3 -20.66 11.09 -15.10
CA ARG A 3 -20.52 10.03 -14.10
C ARG A 3 -20.22 8.75 -14.88
N LEU A 4 -18.98 8.28 -14.80
CA LEU A 4 -18.58 6.98 -15.34
C LEU A 4 -19.41 5.89 -14.64
N SER A 5 -19.99 4.97 -15.40
CA SER A 5 -20.68 3.80 -14.86
C SER A 5 -19.69 2.77 -14.33
N VAL A 6 -20.15 1.87 -13.44
CA VAL A 6 -19.31 0.76 -12.95
C VAL A 6 -18.87 -0.14 -14.11
N GLN A 7 -19.75 -0.38 -15.08
CA GLN A 7 -19.45 -1.16 -16.27
C GLN A 7 -18.30 -0.55 -17.08
N GLU A 8 -18.39 0.73 -17.46
CA GLU A 8 -17.35 1.41 -18.23
C GLU A 8 -15.99 1.42 -17.50
N ALA A 9 -16.00 1.54 -16.16
CA ALA A 9 -14.77 1.50 -15.37
C ALA A 9 -14.14 0.10 -15.37
N VAL A 10 -14.95 -0.96 -15.28
CA VAL A 10 -14.49 -2.35 -15.37
C VAL A 10 -13.96 -2.64 -16.77
N ASP A 11 -14.68 -2.23 -17.82
CA ASP A 11 -14.28 -2.43 -19.22
C ASP A 11 -12.90 -1.79 -19.50
N GLN A 12 -12.64 -0.59 -18.95
CA GLN A 12 -11.33 0.07 -19.07
C GLN A 12 -10.20 -0.69 -18.35
N ILE A 13 -10.49 -1.25 -17.17
CA ILE A 13 -9.52 -2.05 -16.42
C ILE A 13 -9.22 -3.35 -17.17
N GLU A 14 -10.24 -4.05 -17.65
CA GLU A 14 -10.08 -5.29 -18.41
C GLU A 14 -9.30 -5.07 -19.71
N ALA A 15 -9.62 -4.01 -20.45
CA ALA A 15 -8.89 -3.63 -21.66
C ALA A 15 -7.43 -3.29 -21.36
N GLY A 16 -7.18 -2.50 -20.31
CA GLY A 16 -5.83 -2.14 -19.88
C GLY A 16 -4.99 -3.35 -19.46
N MET A 17 -5.56 -4.25 -18.65
CA MET A 17 -4.89 -5.49 -18.22
C MET A 17 -4.61 -6.43 -19.40
N SER A 18 -5.54 -6.54 -20.35
CA SER A 18 -5.35 -7.34 -21.56
C SER A 18 -4.22 -6.77 -22.43
N ALA A 19 -4.16 -5.45 -22.60
CA ALA A 19 -3.09 -4.79 -23.34
C ALA A 19 -1.72 -4.98 -22.67
N LEU A 20 -1.64 -4.82 -21.34
CA LEU A 20 -0.42 -5.08 -20.57
C LEU A 20 0.01 -6.55 -20.70
N SER A 21 -0.92 -7.50 -20.58
CA SER A 21 -0.62 -8.92 -20.74
C SER A 21 -0.12 -9.26 -22.15
N ALA A 22 -0.67 -8.62 -23.19
CA ALA A 22 -0.23 -8.82 -24.57
C ALA A 22 1.18 -8.24 -24.79
N LEU A 23 1.46 -7.04 -24.27
CA LEU A 23 2.76 -6.40 -24.36
C LEU A 23 3.84 -7.20 -23.62
N MET A 24 3.49 -7.78 -22.46
CA MET A 24 4.40 -8.61 -21.65
C MET A 24 4.39 -10.10 -22.05
N SER A 25 3.77 -10.47 -23.18
CA SER A 25 3.70 -11.86 -23.61
C SER A 25 5.07 -12.47 -23.92
N ASP A 26 6.02 -11.62 -24.34
CA ASP A 26 7.45 -11.95 -24.42
C ASP A 26 8.28 -10.88 -23.68
N PRO A 27 8.57 -11.08 -22.38
CA PRO A 27 9.34 -10.12 -21.59
C PRO A 27 10.78 -9.92 -22.10
N SER A 28 11.32 -10.82 -22.93
CA SER A 28 12.68 -10.68 -23.46
C SER A 28 12.81 -9.55 -24.49
N LEU A 29 11.67 -9.10 -25.05
CA LEU A 29 11.59 -8.02 -26.03
C LEU A 29 11.28 -6.66 -25.39
N VAL A 30 11.16 -6.60 -24.07
CA VAL A 30 10.74 -5.40 -23.32
C VAL A 30 11.93 -4.87 -22.52
N SER A 31 12.28 -3.60 -22.71
CA SER A 31 13.28 -2.94 -21.87
C SER A 31 12.69 -2.65 -20.48
N PHE A 32 13.38 -3.08 -19.43
CA PHE A 32 12.96 -2.80 -18.05
C PHE A 32 12.84 -1.30 -17.77
N ASP A 33 13.80 -0.50 -18.26
CA ASP A 33 13.85 0.94 -18.02
C ASP A 33 12.66 1.69 -18.65
N GLU A 34 12.06 1.12 -19.69
CA GLU A 34 10.88 1.69 -20.35
C GLU A 34 9.58 1.42 -19.58
N VAL A 35 9.52 0.33 -18.80
CA VAL A 35 8.27 -0.12 -18.16
C VAL A 35 8.26 0.01 -16.64
N ALA A 36 9.42 0.11 -15.99
CA ALA A 36 9.54 0.11 -14.53
C ALA A 36 8.65 1.19 -13.88
N GLY A 37 8.73 2.44 -14.35
CA GLY A 37 7.93 3.54 -13.82
C GLY A 37 6.42 3.35 -14.00
N GLU A 38 6.00 2.75 -15.13
CA GLU A 38 4.58 2.49 -15.38
C GLU A 38 4.04 1.34 -14.53
N PHE A 39 4.83 0.31 -14.27
CA PHE A 39 4.47 -0.75 -13.33
C PHE A 39 4.43 -0.27 -11.87
N GLU A 40 5.30 0.66 -11.47
CA GLU A 40 5.19 1.33 -10.17
C GLU A 40 3.90 2.14 -10.04
N ARG A 41 3.52 2.86 -11.11
CA ARG A 41 2.26 3.60 -11.17
C ARG A 41 1.04 2.68 -11.15
N LEU A 42 1.10 1.54 -11.85
CA LEU A 42 0.07 0.50 -11.83
C LEU A 42 -0.14 -0.02 -10.40
N GLU A 43 0.94 -0.37 -9.70
CA GLU A 43 0.85 -0.84 -8.31
C GLU A 43 0.24 0.22 -7.38
N GLN A 44 0.64 1.49 -7.52
CA GLN A 44 0.02 2.58 -6.76
C GLN A 44 -1.49 2.71 -7.07
N ALA A 45 -1.90 2.54 -8.33
CA ALA A 45 -3.32 2.53 -8.69
C ALA A 45 -4.05 1.35 -8.03
N LEU A 46 -3.43 0.18 -7.97
CA LEU A 46 -3.99 -1.03 -7.34
C LEU A 46 -4.09 -0.92 -5.82
N VAL A 47 -3.31 -0.07 -5.13
CA VAL A 47 -3.51 0.20 -3.69
C VAL A 47 -4.93 0.68 -3.39
N SER A 48 -5.54 1.46 -4.30
CA SER A 48 -6.92 1.95 -4.13
C SER A 48 -7.97 0.83 -4.21
N ARG A 49 -7.62 -0.33 -4.80
CA ARG A 49 -8.50 -1.49 -4.96
C ARG A 49 -9.01 -2.01 -3.62
N GLY A 50 -8.18 -2.01 -2.57
CA GLY A 50 -8.60 -2.48 -1.25
C GLY A 50 -9.82 -1.72 -0.69
N ARG A 51 -9.94 -0.41 -0.99
CA ARG A 51 -11.11 0.38 -0.60
C ARG A 51 -12.35 0.01 -1.42
N VAL A 52 -12.19 -0.25 -2.71
CA VAL A 52 -13.29 -0.69 -3.60
C VAL A 52 -13.80 -2.07 -3.20
N ASP A 53 -12.89 -3.02 -2.94
CA ASP A 53 -13.20 -4.36 -2.49
C ASP A 53 -13.94 -4.35 -1.13
N ALA A 54 -13.51 -3.50 -0.20
CA ALA A 54 -14.18 -3.29 1.08
C ALA A 54 -15.57 -2.66 0.91
N ALA A 55 -15.73 -1.70 0.01
CA ALA A 55 -17.02 -1.08 -0.30
C ALA A 55 -18.00 -2.10 -0.90
N PHE A 56 -17.53 -2.94 -1.83
CA PHE A 56 -18.34 -4.00 -2.41
C PHE A 56 -18.75 -5.05 -1.36
N ALA A 57 -17.84 -5.47 -0.48
CA ALA A 57 -18.18 -6.39 0.61
C ALA A 57 -19.27 -5.83 1.55
N TRP A 58 -19.20 -4.53 1.87
CA TRP A 58 -20.23 -3.86 2.66
C TRP A 58 -21.58 -3.77 1.92
N LEU A 59 -21.56 -3.50 0.61
CA LEU A 59 -22.76 -3.53 -0.23
C LEU A 59 -23.37 -4.92 -0.32
N ALA A 60 -22.55 -5.96 -0.46
CA ALA A 60 -22.99 -7.35 -0.52
C ALA A 60 -23.68 -7.77 0.78
N GLU A 61 -23.17 -7.36 1.95
CA GLU A 61 -23.82 -7.58 3.25
C GLU A 61 -25.15 -6.83 3.33
N SER A 62 -25.15 -5.56 2.96
CA SER A 62 -26.35 -4.70 2.99
C SER A 62 -27.46 -5.20 2.07
N ALA A 63 -27.10 -5.88 0.98
CA ALA A 63 -28.03 -6.50 0.04
C ALA A 63 -28.39 -7.96 0.38
N ASP A 64 -27.83 -8.51 1.46
CA ASP A 64 -27.92 -9.92 1.85
C ASP A 64 -27.58 -10.89 0.68
N ALA A 65 -26.42 -10.66 0.07
CA ALA A 65 -25.95 -11.38 -1.10
C ALA A 65 -25.67 -12.87 -0.84
N GLY A 66 -25.55 -13.30 0.43
CA GLY A 66 -25.44 -14.72 0.79
C GLY A 66 -26.57 -15.55 0.19
N ARG A 67 -27.79 -14.97 0.11
CA ARG A 67 -28.96 -15.66 -0.45
C ARG A 67 -28.80 -16.04 -1.92
N LEU A 68 -27.99 -15.30 -2.69
CA LEU A 68 -27.72 -15.59 -4.10
C LEU A 68 -26.96 -16.90 -4.31
N VAL A 69 -26.28 -17.39 -3.26
CA VAL A 69 -25.57 -18.67 -3.26
C VAL A 69 -26.19 -19.68 -2.28
N GLY A 70 -27.43 -19.43 -1.83
CA GLY A 70 -28.14 -20.32 -0.92
C GLY A 70 -27.60 -20.33 0.52
N SER A 71 -26.88 -19.29 0.94
CA SER A 71 -26.37 -19.11 2.30
C SER A 71 -27.04 -17.92 2.99
N THR A 72 -26.97 -17.87 4.32
CA THR A 72 -27.30 -16.68 5.11
C THR A 72 -26.07 -15.82 5.42
N ASN A 73 -24.89 -16.25 4.99
CA ASN A 73 -23.63 -15.58 5.28
C ASN A 73 -23.03 -14.96 4.02
N VAL A 74 -22.83 -13.64 4.01
CA VAL A 74 -22.21 -12.92 2.88
C VAL A 74 -20.81 -13.45 2.53
N ILE A 75 -20.09 -13.99 3.51
CA ILE A 75 -18.76 -14.55 3.29
C ILE A 75 -18.81 -15.68 2.26
N ASP A 76 -19.86 -16.50 2.28
CA ASP A 76 -20.00 -17.59 1.31
C ASP A 76 -20.17 -17.04 -0.11
N TYR A 77 -20.97 -15.98 -0.28
CA TYR A 77 -21.09 -15.27 -1.57
C TYR A 77 -19.74 -14.72 -2.04
N LEU A 78 -19.02 -14.02 -1.16
CA LEU A 78 -17.72 -13.42 -1.52
C LEU A 78 -16.69 -14.48 -1.89
N THR A 79 -16.64 -15.61 -1.18
CA THR A 79 -15.71 -16.69 -1.51
C THR A 79 -16.10 -17.44 -2.79
N ALA A 80 -17.39 -17.71 -3.01
CA ALA A 80 -17.86 -18.45 -4.17
C ALA A 80 -17.75 -17.63 -5.47
N GLN A 81 -18.12 -16.35 -5.44
CA GLN A 81 -18.20 -15.54 -6.67
C GLN A 81 -16.95 -14.73 -6.98
N LEU A 82 -16.11 -14.43 -6.00
CA LEU A 82 -14.86 -13.69 -6.23
C LEU A 82 -13.62 -14.57 -6.16
N ASP A 83 -13.78 -15.87 -5.88
CA ASP A 83 -12.69 -16.85 -5.73
C ASP A 83 -11.59 -16.38 -4.76
N ILE A 84 -12.02 -15.83 -3.62
CA ILE A 84 -11.11 -15.36 -2.56
C ILE A 84 -11.20 -16.27 -1.33
N SER A 85 -10.11 -16.33 -0.57
CA SER A 85 -10.12 -17.06 0.70
C SER A 85 -11.13 -16.43 1.69
N ARG A 86 -11.69 -17.24 2.61
CA ARG A 86 -12.53 -16.72 3.72
C ARG A 86 -11.82 -15.64 4.53
N ARG A 87 -10.51 -15.77 4.77
CA ARG A 87 -9.72 -14.77 5.51
C ARG A 87 -9.75 -13.42 4.81
N GLU A 88 -9.60 -13.42 3.49
CA GLU A 88 -9.65 -12.22 2.66
C GLU A 88 -11.06 -11.62 2.63
N ALA A 89 -12.10 -12.44 2.44
CA ALA A 89 -13.49 -12.01 2.51
C ALA A 89 -13.82 -11.32 3.86
N TRP A 90 -13.38 -11.91 4.98
CA TRP A 90 -13.52 -11.32 6.31
C TRP A 90 -12.76 -10.00 6.48
N SER A 91 -11.55 -9.91 5.90
CA SER A 91 -10.75 -8.68 5.93
C SER A 91 -11.46 -7.53 5.22
N ARG A 92 -11.98 -7.80 4.01
CA ARG A 92 -12.75 -6.84 3.21
C ARG A 92 -14.02 -6.41 3.93
N LEU A 93 -14.80 -7.36 4.44
CA LEU A 93 -16.04 -7.06 5.16
C LEU A 93 -15.77 -6.20 6.39
N ARG A 94 -14.82 -6.58 7.25
CA ARG A 94 -14.46 -5.81 8.46
C ARG A 94 -14.02 -4.39 8.12
N THR A 95 -13.19 -4.25 7.09
CA THR A 95 -12.75 -2.94 6.60
C THR A 95 -13.93 -2.12 6.07
N GLY A 96 -14.81 -2.74 5.30
CA GLY A 96 -16.03 -2.12 4.78
C GLY A 96 -16.96 -1.65 5.89
N THR A 97 -17.26 -2.52 6.86
CA THR A 97 -18.05 -2.18 8.04
C THR A 97 -17.46 -0.99 8.78
N SER A 98 -16.14 -0.97 9.01
CA SER A 98 -15.47 0.14 9.70
C SER A 98 -15.50 1.46 8.92
N LEU A 99 -15.51 1.42 7.59
CA LEU A 99 -15.44 2.62 6.75
C LEU A 99 -16.81 3.20 6.38
N PHE A 100 -17.83 2.35 6.25
CA PHE A 100 -19.11 2.70 5.63
C PHE A 100 -20.31 2.50 6.54
N SER A 101 -20.18 1.77 7.65
CA SER A 101 -21.30 1.68 8.59
C SER A 101 -21.44 3.00 9.35
N PRO A 102 -22.67 3.51 9.51
CA PRO A 102 -22.89 4.65 10.39
C PRO A 102 -22.44 4.29 11.82
N PRO A 103 -21.91 5.26 12.59
CA PRO A 103 -21.57 5.03 13.98
C PRO A 103 -22.82 4.54 14.73
N PRO A 104 -22.67 3.66 15.74
CA PRO A 104 -23.80 3.22 16.53
C PRO A 104 -24.53 4.45 17.08
N PRO A 105 -25.88 4.44 17.07
CA PRO A 105 -26.63 5.54 17.67
C PRO A 105 -26.16 5.73 19.12
N PRO A 106 -26.10 6.97 19.62
CA PRO A 106 -25.86 7.19 21.03
C PRO A 106 -26.87 6.33 21.81
N PRO A 107 -26.45 5.67 22.91
CA PRO A 107 -27.40 4.90 23.67
C PRO A 107 -28.58 5.81 24.05
N PRO A 108 -29.80 5.26 24.07
CA PRO A 108 -30.93 6.00 24.59
C PRO A 108 -30.53 6.51 25.98
N PRO A 109 -30.82 7.79 26.31
CA PRO A 109 -30.57 8.29 27.65
C PRO A 109 -31.23 7.33 28.63
N GLU A 110 -30.48 6.87 29.62
CA GLU A 110 -31.11 6.04 30.65
C GLU A 110 -32.26 6.85 31.26
N PRO A 111 -33.45 6.27 31.49
CA PRO A 111 -34.61 7.01 31.97
C PRO A 111 -34.40 7.69 33.33
N SER A 112 -33.28 7.44 34.00
CA SER A 112 -32.81 8.07 35.24
C SER A 112 -31.47 8.80 35.13
N GLU A 113 -30.91 8.97 33.93
CA GLU A 113 -29.57 9.55 33.76
C GLU A 113 -29.58 11.01 34.27
N THR A 114 -28.83 11.26 35.34
CA THR A 114 -28.68 12.60 35.90
C THR A 114 -27.75 13.45 35.03
N GLU A 115 -27.88 14.78 35.11
CA GLU A 115 -27.04 15.72 34.34
C GLU A 115 -25.52 15.55 34.62
N GLU A 116 -25.15 14.92 35.74
CA GLU A 116 -23.76 14.53 36.03
C GLU A 116 -23.30 13.31 35.21
N GLU A 117 -24.15 12.30 35.03
CA GLU A 117 -23.83 11.09 34.27
C GLU A 117 -23.69 11.39 32.77
N ARG A 118 -24.55 12.28 32.23
CA ARG A 118 -24.42 12.80 30.87
C ARG A 118 -23.07 13.52 30.65
N ARG A 119 -22.68 14.39 31.59
CA ARG A 119 -21.40 15.11 31.53
C ARG A 119 -20.20 14.16 31.64
N ALA A 120 -20.27 13.14 32.49
CA ALA A 120 -19.22 12.11 32.59
C ALA A 120 -19.06 11.32 31.28
N ARG A 121 -20.17 11.03 30.58
CA ARG A 121 -20.18 10.32 29.31
C ARG A 121 -19.55 11.13 28.17
N GLU A 122 -19.89 12.42 28.08
CA GLU A 122 -19.29 13.35 27.11
C GLU A 122 -17.78 13.54 27.36
N GLN A 123 -17.37 13.62 28.63
CA GLN A 123 -15.95 13.67 29.00
C GLN A 123 -15.22 12.39 28.58
N ALA A 124 -15.78 11.22 28.86
CA ALA A 124 -15.18 9.94 28.47
C ALA A 124 -15.06 9.78 26.94
N GLU A 125 -16.03 10.29 26.18
CA GLU A 125 -15.99 10.30 24.71
C GLU A 125 -14.91 11.26 24.18
N SER A 126 -14.80 12.46 24.77
CA SER A 126 -13.75 13.43 24.47
C SER A 126 -12.35 12.88 24.76
N GLU A 127 -12.15 12.22 25.91
CA GLU A 127 -10.89 11.59 26.28
C GLU A 127 -10.50 10.46 25.31
N ARG A 128 -11.47 9.65 24.85
CA ARG A 128 -11.22 8.60 23.85
C ARG A 128 -10.82 9.21 22.51
N ALA A 129 -11.51 10.27 22.08
CA ALA A 129 -11.17 10.99 20.85
C ALA A 129 -9.77 11.62 20.93
N GLU A 130 -9.39 12.19 22.08
CA GLU A 130 -8.08 12.77 22.30
C GLU A 130 -6.97 11.71 22.31
N LYS A 131 -7.19 10.56 22.96
CA LYS A 131 -6.26 9.42 22.93
C LYS A 131 -6.06 8.90 21.51
N ALA A 132 -7.15 8.68 20.77
CA ALA A 132 -7.07 8.25 19.37
C ALA A 132 -6.33 9.26 18.48
N ARG A 133 -6.50 10.56 18.73
CA ARG A 133 -5.74 11.63 18.05
C ARG A 133 -4.25 11.57 18.38
N LYS A 134 -3.88 11.43 19.66
CA LYS A 134 -2.49 11.31 20.10
C LYS A 134 -1.80 10.08 19.50
N GLU A 135 -2.46 8.92 19.48
CA GLU A 135 -1.93 7.69 18.87
C GLU A 135 -1.69 7.85 17.37
N ARG A 136 -2.60 8.50 16.64
CA ARG A 136 -2.43 8.81 15.21
C ARG A 136 -1.27 9.76 14.97
N GLU A 137 -1.16 10.81 15.78
CA GLU A 137 -0.04 11.76 15.68
C GLU A 137 1.31 11.09 15.99
N GLU A 138 1.37 10.20 16.98
CA GLU A 138 2.57 9.42 17.28
C GLU A 138 2.95 8.45 16.17
N ALA A 139 1.98 7.72 15.61
CA ALA A 139 2.21 6.82 14.49
C ALA A 139 2.74 7.58 13.27
N GLN A 140 2.16 8.76 12.95
CA GLN A 140 2.66 9.63 11.89
C GLN A 140 4.08 10.15 12.19
N ARG A 141 4.37 10.55 13.43
CA ARG A 141 5.72 10.99 13.83
C ARG A 141 6.74 9.87 13.70
N LYS A 142 6.41 8.65 14.14
CA LYS A 142 7.28 7.46 14.03
C LYS A 142 7.54 7.12 12.57
N SER A 143 6.51 7.13 11.72
CA SER A 143 6.65 6.91 10.27
C SER A 143 7.54 7.97 9.61
N LYS A 144 7.32 9.27 9.89
CA LYS A 144 8.18 10.35 9.36
C LYS A 144 9.65 10.21 9.79
N LYS A 145 9.89 9.83 11.06
CA LYS A 145 11.26 9.58 11.57
C LYS A 145 11.92 8.41 10.85
N ALA A 146 11.20 7.29 10.69
CA ALA A 146 11.71 6.13 9.98
C ALA A 146 12.04 6.45 8.51
N SER A 147 11.19 7.20 7.82
CA SER A 147 11.47 7.66 6.45
C SER A 147 12.70 8.59 6.38
N ALA A 148 12.85 9.52 7.32
CA ALA A 148 14.01 10.41 7.36
C ALA A 148 15.32 9.67 7.68
N GLU A 149 15.27 8.62 8.50
CA GLU A 149 16.40 7.74 8.80
C GLU A 149 16.82 6.93 7.57
N ILE A 150 15.86 6.37 6.83
CA ILE A 150 16.11 5.65 5.57
C ILE A 150 16.79 6.57 4.55
N LEU A 151 16.27 7.78 4.34
CA LEU A 151 16.87 8.73 3.39
C LEU A 151 18.29 9.13 3.80
N ARG A 152 18.54 9.35 5.10
CA ARG A 152 19.90 9.60 5.61
C ARG A 152 20.86 8.47 5.32
N ILE A 153 20.43 7.21 5.51
CA ILE A 153 21.26 6.04 5.21
C ILE A 153 21.60 6.00 3.72
N ILE A 154 20.60 6.23 2.85
CA ILE A 154 20.82 6.24 1.40
C ILE A 154 21.84 7.32 1.01
N ASP A 155 21.65 8.56 1.48
CA ASP A 155 22.55 9.67 1.14
C ASP A 155 23.99 9.43 1.63
N GLN A 156 24.13 8.93 2.87
CA GLN A 156 25.42 8.67 3.49
C GLN A 156 26.19 7.58 2.74
N GLU A 157 25.55 6.46 2.41
CA GLU A 157 26.23 5.32 1.78
C GLU A 157 26.52 5.59 0.29
N LEU A 158 25.68 6.36 -0.40
CA LEU A 158 25.97 6.78 -1.79
C LEU A 158 27.09 7.83 -1.88
N ALA A 159 27.48 8.47 -0.77
CA ALA A 159 28.59 9.43 -0.79
C ALA A 159 29.93 8.79 -1.18
N ASP A 160 30.09 7.48 -0.95
CA ASP A 160 31.29 6.71 -1.27
C ASP A 160 31.28 6.16 -2.72
N LEU A 161 30.26 6.50 -3.51
CA LEU A 161 30.15 6.08 -4.91
C LEU A 161 31.06 6.94 -5.80
N SER A 162 31.84 6.29 -6.68
CA SER A 162 32.73 6.98 -7.62
C SER A 162 31.99 7.55 -8.83
N ASP A 163 32.54 8.58 -9.46
CA ASP A 163 31.96 9.21 -10.66
C ASP A 163 31.91 8.26 -11.87
N ALA A 164 32.77 7.25 -11.89
CA ALA A 164 32.84 6.24 -12.95
C ALA A 164 32.00 4.98 -12.62
N ALA A 165 31.29 4.95 -11.48
CA ALA A 165 30.56 3.77 -11.03
C ALA A 165 29.48 3.33 -12.02
N ASP A 166 29.36 2.01 -12.18
CA ASP A 166 28.29 1.37 -12.94
C ASP A 166 27.64 0.30 -12.05
N PRO A 167 26.37 0.42 -11.65
CA PRO A 167 25.40 1.47 -12.01
C PRO A 167 25.67 2.84 -11.38
N ASP A 168 25.13 3.89 -12.00
CA ASP A 168 25.31 5.29 -11.56
C ASP A 168 24.58 5.63 -10.24
N ARG A 169 24.83 6.83 -9.69
CA ARG A 169 24.25 7.29 -8.43
C ARG A 169 22.72 7.27 -8.42
N SER A 170 22.09 7.69 -9.51
CA SER A 170 20.62 7.79 -9.61
C SER A 170 19.98 6.41 -9.64
N GLN A 171 20.60 5.47 -10.37
CA GLN A 171 20.16 4.08 -10.45
C GLN A 171 20.27 3.36 -9.10
N LEU A 172 21.38 3.56 -8.38
CA LEU A 172 21.55 3.00 -7.02
C LEU A 172 20.60 3.62 -6.01
N TYR A 173 20.35 4.93 -6.10
CA TYR A 173 19.37 5.62 -5.25
C TYR A 173 17.96 5.05 -5.40
N ASN A 174 17.48 4.87 -6.64
CA ASN A 174 16.16 4.30 -6.91
C ASN A 174 16.03 2.85 -6.43
N ARG A 175 17.07 2.03 -6.64
CA ARG A 175 17.10 0.65 -6.10
C ARG A 175 17.05 0.64 -4.58
N ALA A 176 17.78 1.54 -3.92
CA ALA A 176 17.79 1.63 -2.47
C ALA A 176 16.41 2.03 -1.89
N LEU A 177 15.68 2.94 -2.55
CA LEU A 177 14.31 3.29 -2.17
C LEU A 177 13.34 2.10 -2.29
N SER A 178 13.51 1.27 -3.32
CA SER A 178 12.68 0.06 -3.50
C SER A 178 12.98 -0.98 -2.41
N GLU A 179 14.25 -1.28 -2.16
CA GLU A 179 14.69 -2.23 -1.12
C GLU A 179 14.31 -1.78 0.30
N ALA A 180 14.28 -0.47 0.56
CA ALA A 180 13.86 0.10 1.84
C ALA A 180 12.40 -0.22 2.22
N ARG A 181 11.55 -0.58 1.24
CA ARG A 181 10.16 -1.00 1.51
C ARG A 181 10.07 -2.37 2.18
N HIS A 182 11.12 -3.19 2.06
CA HIS A 182 11.10 -4.59 2.46
C HIS A 182 12.23 -4.97 3.42
N ARG A 183 13.15 -4.05 3.71
CA ARG A 183 14.30 -4.25 4.62
C ARG A 183 14.23 -3.35 5.84
N ARG A 184 14.90 -3.78 6.92
CA ARG A 184 15.17 -2.92 8.07
C ARG A 184 16.30 -1.94 7.74
N PRO A 185 16.38 -0.77 8.42
CA PRO A 185 17.41 0.24 8.16
C PRO A 185 18.86 -0.30 8.20
N GLU A 186 19.18 -1.17 9.15
CA GLU A 186 20.53 -1.76 9.28
C GLU A 186 20.87 -2.75 8.15
N ASP A 187 19.88 -3.51 7.68
CA ASP A 187 20.04 -4.41 6.55
C ASP A 187 20.21 -3.62 5.24
N LEU A 188 19.45 -2.53 5.10
CA LEU A 188 19.54 -1.60 3.98
C LEU A 188 20.95 -0.98 3.88
N ARG A 189 21.51 -0.54 5.03
CA ARG A 189 22.88 -0.02 5.11
C ARG A 189 23.91 -1.03 4.62
N THR A 190 23.84 -2.26 5.14
CA THR A 190 24.78 -3.34 4.80
C THR A 190 24.71 -3.68 3.31
N TRP A 191 23.48 -3.73 2.76
CA TRP A 191 23.24 -3.97 1.35
C TRP A 191 23.79 -2.84 0.47
N LEU A 192 23.51 -1.57 0.80
CA LEU A 192 23.99 -0.39 0.06
C LEU A 192 25.50 -0.34 -0.03
N ARG A 193 26.23 -0.56 1.08
CA ARG A 193 27.71 -0.62 1.08
C ARG A 193 28.25 -1.63 0.08
N ARG A 194 27.64 -2.81 0.05
CA ARG A 194 28.03 -3.87 -0.88
C ARG A 194 27.76 -3.46 -2.32
N GLN A 195 26.62 -2.84 -2.59
CA GLN A 195 26.28 -2.36 -3.93
C GLN A 195 27.21 -1.25 -4.42
N VAL A 196 27.52 -0.27 -3.56
CA VAL A 196 28.47 0.80 -3.86
C VAL A 196 29.86 0.22 -4.16
N THR A 197 30.33 -0.73 -3.36
CA THR A 197 31.61 -1.42 -3.60
C THR A 197 31.61 -2.13 -4.97
N LEU A 198 30.54 -2.84 -5.31
CA LEU A 198 30.43 -3.54 -6.59
C LEU A 198 30.35 -2.56 -7.77
N ALA A 199 29.62 -1.46 -7.62
CA ALA A 199 29.46 -0.45 -8.65
C ALA A 199 30.77 0.28 -8.93
N ASN A 200 31.53 0.62 -7.88
CA ASN A 200 32.85 1.20 -7.99
C ASN A 200 33.86 0.24 -8.66
N GLN A 201 33.78 -1.07 -8.35
CA GLN A 201 34.64 -2.08 -8.97
C GLN A 201 34.33 -2.26 -10.46
N LYS A 202 33.04 -2.27 -10.82
CA LYS A 202 32.60 -2.44 -12.21
C LYS A 202 32.92 -1.21 -13.06
N GLY A 203 32.80 -0.02 -12.47
CA GLY A 203 33.14 1.26 -13.09
C GLY A 203 34.64 1.55 -13.18
N ALA A 204 35.49 0.75 -12.52
CA ALA A 204 36.92 0.96 -12.55
C ALA A 204 37.48 0.78 -13.98
N PRO A 205 38.18 1.77 -14.54
CA PRO A 205 38.80 1.63 -15.86
C PRO A 205 39.84 0.50 -15.83
N ASP A 206 39.85 -0.34 -16.88
CA ASP A 206 40.85 -1.41 -17.03
C ASP A 206 42.23 -0.79 -17.29
N LEU A 207 43.01 -0.61 -16.21
CA LEU A 207 44.36 -0.06 -16.26
C LEU A 207 45.34 -0.96 -17.05
N LEU A 208 44.98 -2.22 -17.35
CA LEU A 208 45.80 -3.14 -18.15
C LEU A 208 45.44 -3.12 -19.64
N ALA A 209 44.30 -2.56 -20.02
CA ALA A 209 43.93 -2.37 -21.43
C ALA A 209 44.79 -1.31 -22.13
N ALA A 210 45.37 -0.37 -21.38
CA ALA A 210 46.28 0.66 -21.91
C ALA A 210 47.68 0.13 -22.28
N TYR A 211 47.99 -1.14 -21.98
CA TYR A 211 49.31 -1.75 -22.18
C TYR A 211 49.33 -2.96 -23.15
N ARG A 212 48.24 -3.23 -23.88
CA ARG A 212 48.18 -4.22 -24.98
C ARG A 212 48.11 -3.54 -26.33
#